data_AF-A0A3D4TKA2-F1
#
_entry.id   AF-A0A3D4TKA2-F1
#
_cell.length_a   1.000
_cell.length_b   1.000
_cell.length_c   1.000
_cell.angle_alpha   90.00
_cell.angle_beta   90.00
_cell.angle_gamma   90.00
#
_symmetry.space_group_name_H-M   'P 1'
#
loop_
_entity.id
_entity.type
_entity.pdbx_description
1 polymer ?
#
loop_
_entity_poly.entity_id
_entity_poly.type
_entity_poly.pdbx_seq_one_letter_code
_entity_poly.pdbx_strand_id
1 'polypeptide(L)'
;KGQFLAPWDMKNVQAKFTESGNPNVMLCERGASFGYNTLVSDMRSLPIMASFGSPVIFDATHSVQQPGGQGGSSGGDRTMVPVLARAAVAVGVAGLFVETHQDPDNAPSDGPNMV
;
A
#
# COMPACT_ATOMS: atom_id res chain seq x y z
N LYS A 1 1.97 -5.95 1.59
CA LYS A 1 3.09 -5.97 2.55
C LYS A 1 2.58 -5.42 3.87
N GLY A 2 2.74 -6.15 4.98
CA GLY A 2 2.35 -5.66 6.30
C GLY A 2 3.14 -4.41 6.70
N GLN A 3 2.56 -3.50 7.49
CA GLN A 3 3.21 -2.22 7.83
C GLN A 3 4.48 -2.40 8.68
N PHE A 4 4.64 -3.56 9.31
CA PHE A 4 5.79 -3.95 10.11
C PHE A 4 6.88 -4.72 9.32
N LEU A 5 6.64 -5.05 8.05
CA LEU A 5 7.58 -5.84 7.24
C LEU A 5 8.53 -4.94 6.45
N ALA A 6 9.80 -5.33 6.40
CA ALA A 6 10.73 -4.80 5.41
C ALA A 6 10.41 -5.39 4.02
N PRO A 7 10.78 -4.69 2.92
CA PRO A 7 10.45 -5.17 1.58
C PRO A 7 11.13 -6.50 1.21
N TRP A 8 12.34 -6.76 1.70
CA TRP A 8 13.05 -8.02 1.43
C TRP A 8 12.41 -9.24 2.11
N ASP A 9 11.67 -9.04 3.20
CA ASP A 9 10.96 -10.13 3.89
C ASP A 9 9.78 -10.66 3.08
N MET A 10 9.27 -9.88 2.11
CA MET A 10 8.19 -10.32 1.22
C MET A 10 8.61 -11.49 0.33
N LYS A 11 9.91 -11.74 0.13
CA LYS A 11 10.39 -12.95 -0.57
C LYS A 11 9.91 -14.23 0.13
N ASN A 12 9.95 -14.27 1.45
CA ASN A 12 9.48 -15.42 2.23
C ASN A 12 7.96 -15.55 2.19
N VAL A 13 7.23 -14.44 2.13
CA VAL A 13 5.77 -14.44 1.98
C VAL A 13 5.40 -15.02 0.61
N GLN A 14 6.01 -14.53 -0.47
CA GLN A 14 5.79 -15.03 -1.83
C GLN A 14 6.14 -16.52 -1.96
N ALA A 15 7.29 -16.94 -1.42
CA ALA A 15 7.78 -18.32 -1.47
C ALA A 15 6.73 -19.32 -0.97
N LYS A 16 6.04 -19.01 0.14
CA LYS A 16 4.98 -19.89 0.68
C LYS A 16 3.86 -20.16 -0.32
N PHE A 17 3.47 -19.18 -1.13
CA PHE A 17 2.45 -19.36 -2.17
C PHE A 17 3.01 -20.10 -3.38
N THR A 18 4.20 -19.73 -3.84
CA THR A 18 4.79 -20.34 -5.04
C THR A 18 5.22 -21.78 -4.82
N GLU A 19 5.78 -22.10 -3.66
CA GLU A 19 6.19 -23.47 -3.28
C GLU A 19 4.99 -24.38 -3.00
N SER A 20 3.84 -23.82 -2.60
CA SER A 20 2.58 -24.57 -2.53
C SER A 20 1.89 -24.74 -3.89
N GLY A 21 2.54 -24.32 -4.99
CA GLY A 21 2.09 -24.55 -6.36
C GLY A 21 1.23 -23.43 -6.95
N ASN A 22 1.09 -22.29 -6.27
CA ASN A 22 0.37 -21.13 -6.82
C ASN A 22 1.36 -20.06 -7.32
N PRO A 23 1.60 -19.95 -8.64
CA PRO A 23 2.48 -18.93 -9.20
C PRO A 23 1.82 -17.54 -9.33
N ASN A 24 0.50 -17.44 -9.14
CA ASN A 24 -0.26 -16.21 -9.38
C ASN A 24 -0.23 -15.28 -8.16
N VAL A 25 0.94 -14.69 -7.89
CA VAL A 25 1.17 -13.84 -6.71
C VAL A 25 1.51 -12.42 -7.14
N MET A 26 0.82 -11.44 -6.54
CA MET A 26 1.13 -10.02 -6.62
C MET A 26 1.57 -9.50 -5.25
N LEU A 27 2.49 -8.52 -5.23
CA LEU A 27 2.96 -7.88 -4.00
C LEU A 27 2.46 -6.45 -3.93
N CYS A 28 1.65 -6.12 -2.93
CA CYS A 28 1.08 -4.78 -2.78
C CYS A 28 1.81 -3.97 -1.70
N GLU A 29 2.38 -2.80 -2.06
CA GLU A 29 2.86 -1.79 -1.11
C GLU A 29 1.69 -0.96 -0.58
N ARG A 30 1.64 -0.70 0.72
CA ARG A 30 0.59 0.10 1.37
C ARG A 30 1.09 0.95 2.55
N GLY A 31 2.38 1.28 2.53
CA GLY A 31 3.07 1.99 3.61
C GLY A 31 3.69 1.08 4.67
N ALA A 32 4.65 1.61 5.40
CA ALA A 32 5.26 1.02 6.59
C ALA A 32 5.04 1.94 7.80
N SER A 33 4.94 1.36 9.00
CA SER A 33 4.75 2.13 10.24
C SER A 33 5.89 3.12 10.44
N PHE A 34 5.55 4.39 10.69
CA PHE A 34 6.52 5.45 10.92
C PHE A 34 6.17 6.23 12.19
N GLY A 35 6.59 5.69 13.34
CA GLY A 35 6.12 6.18 14.63
C GLY A 35 4.65 5.85 14.86
N TYR A 36 3.97 6.67 15.66
CA TYR A 36 2.57 6.45 16.01
C TYR A 36 1.62 7.10 14.99
N ASN A 37 0.55 6.37 14.66
CA ASN A 37 -0.56 6.82 13.83
C ASN A 37 -0.17 7.37 12.44
N THR A 38 1.01 6.99 11.93
CA THR A 38 1.57 7.49 10.68
C THR A 38 2.19 6.35 9.88
N LEU A 39 2.07 6.44 8.55
CA LEU A 39 2.73 5.57 7.60
C LEU A 39 3.69 6.37 6.72
N VAL A 40 4.77 5.71 6.29
CA VAL A 40 5.67 6.20 5.25
C VAL A 40 5.77 5.18 4.12
N SER A 41 5.75 5.66 2.88
CA SER A 41 6.00 4.84 1.70
C SER A 41 7.45 4.96 1.28
N ASP A 42 8.27 3.95 1.60
CA ASP A 42 9.63 3.86 1.10
C ASP A 42 9.61 3.41 -0.37
N MET A 43 9.77 4.35 -1.30
CA MET A 43 9.73 4.06 -2.74
C MET A 43 10.79 3.06 -3.22
N ARG A 44 11.85 2.80 -2.42
CA ARG A 44 12.83 1.74 -2.69
C ARG A 44 12.22 0.35 -2.56
N SER A 45 11.11 0.20 -1.83
CA SER A 45 10.41 -1.08 -1.65
C SER A 45 9.91 -1.65 -2.98
N LEU A 46 9.52 -0.77 -3.91
CA LEU A 46 8.92 -1.14 -5.19
C LEU A 46 9.90 -1.95 -6.05
N PRO A 47 11.11 -1.45 -6.40
CA PRO A 47 12.07 -2.24 -7.15
C PRO A 47 12.63 -3.44 -6.38
N ILE A 48 12.74 -3.36 -5.04
CA ILE A 48 13.16 -4.50 -4.21
C ILE A 48 12.16 -5.66 -4.36
N MET A 49 10.86 -5.40 -4.18
CA MET A 49 9.83 -6.43 -4.31
C MET A 49 9.70 -6.92 -5.76
N ALA A 50 9.83 -6.02 -6.74
CA ALA A 50 9.78 -6.40 -8.15
C ALA A 50 10.92 -7.36 -8.56
N SER A 51 12.07 -7.28 -7.89
CA SER A 51 13.21 -8.20 -8.14
C SER A 51 12.89 -9.68 -7.87
N PHE A 52 11.79 -9.98 -7.18
CA PHE A 52 11.34 -11.35 -6.93
C PHE A 52 10.49 -11.93 -8.08
N GLY A 53 10.26 -11.16 -9.14
CA GLY A 53 9.54 -11.59 -10.33
C GLY A 53 8.02 -11.50 -10.26
N SER A 54 7.45 -11.15 -9.10
CA SER A 54 6.01 -10.90 -8.96
C SER A 54 5.64 -9.46 -9.36
N PRO A 55 4.46 -9.24 -9.97
CA PRO A 55 3.95 -7.89 -10.20
C PRO A 55 3.80 -7.13 -8.88
N VAL A 56 4.31 -5.89 -8.84
CA VAL A 56 4.19 -5.00 -7.69
C VAL A 56 3.07 -4.00 -7.93
N ILE A 57 2.14 -3.94 -6.99
CA ILE A 57 1.03 -2.99 -6.95
C ILE A 57 1.32 -1.95 -5.87
N PHE A 58 0.97 -0.69 -6.13
CA PHE A 58 1.00 0.34 -5.10
C PHE A 58 -0.42 0.74 -4.70
N ASP A 59 -0.76 0.53 -3.44
CA ASP A 59 -2.01 0.99 -2.82
C ASP A 59 -1.90 2.48 -2.49
N ALA A 60 -2.49 3.32 -3.34
CA ALA A 60 -2.36 4.75 -3.23
C ALA A 60 -3.23 5.33 -2.11
N THR A 61 -4.38 4.71 -1.83
CA THR A 61 -5.34 5.17 -0.83
C THR A 61 -4.90 4.79 0.58
N HIS A 62 -4.49 3.56 0.81
CA HIS A 62 -4.09 3.14 2.15
C HIS A 62 -2.67 3.59 2.56
N SER A 63 -1.83 3.97 1.59
CA SER A 63 -0.51 4.55 1.86
C SER A 63 -0.57 5.94 2.49
N VAL A 64 -1.72 6.62 2.42
CA VAL A 64 -1.97 7.93 3.06
C VAL A 64 -2.86 7.83 4.31
N GLN A 65 -3.17 6.61 4.75
CA GLN A 65 -3.95 6.35 5.95
C GLN A 65 -3.15 6.75 7.21
N GLN A 66 -3.86 7.23 8.23
CA GLN A 66 -3.33 7.52 9.57
C GLN A 66 -3.95 6.52 10.56
N PRO A 67 -3.30 5.36 10.83
CA PRO A 67 -3.91 4.27 11.59
C PRO A 67 -4.31 4.73 13.00
N GLY A 68 -5.59 4.65 13.35
CA GLY A 68 -6.11 5.12 14.64
C GLY A 68 -6.00 6.63 14.87
N GLY A 69 -5.73 7.43 13.83
CA GLY A 69 -5.48 8.88 13.94
C GLY A 69 -6.68 9.72 14.41
N GLN A 70 -7.88 9.15 14.43
CA GLN A 70 -9.11 9.80 14.93
C GLN A 70 -9.58 9.24 16.28
N GLY A 71 -8.77 8.40 16.94
CA GLY A 71 -9.12 7.75 18.21
C GLY A 71 -10.07 6.57 18.06
N GLY A 72 -11.28 6.78 17.53
CA GLY A 72 -12.27 5.71 17.28
C GLY A 72 -12.16 5.02 15.92
N SER A 73 -11.40 5.62 15.00
CA SER A 73 -11.25 5.19 13.60
C SER A 73 -9.88 5.61 13.05
N SER A 74 -9.53 5.10 11.86
CA SER A 74 -8.40 5.61 11.09
C SER A 74 -8.73 6.97 10.47
N GLY A 75 -7.73 7.85 10.42
CA GLY A 75 -7.76 9.04 9.57
C GLY A 75 -7.07 8.78 8.23
N GLY A 76 -6.84 9.85 7.47
CA GLY A 76 -6.11 9.80 6.21
C GLY A 76 -6.03 11.16 5.55
N ASP A 77 -5.17 11.28 4.54
CA ASP A 77 -5.03 12.48 3.72
C ASP A 77 -5.24 12.14 2.24
N ARG A 78 -6.50 12.09 1.80
CA ARG A 78 -6.82 11.79 0.39
C ARG A 78 -6.18 12.77 -0.61
N THR A 79 -5.79 13.98 -0.19
CA THR A 79 -5.14 14.94 -1.08
C THR A 79 -3.75 14.48 -1.54
N MET A 80 -3.14 13.57 -0.77
CA MET A 80 -1.82 12.98 -1.09
C MET A 80 -1.92 11.73 -1.99
N VAL A 81 -3.11 11.15 -2.19
CA VAL A 81 -3.30 9.98 -3.07
C VAL A 81 -2.72 10.20 -4.48
N PRO A 82 -3.08 11.26 -5.23
CA PRO A 82 -2.52 11.48 -6.56
C PRO A 82 -1.01 11.78 -6.54
N VAL A 83 -0.48 12.33 -5.43
CA VAL A 83 0.95 12.61 -5.29
C VAL A 83 1.75 11.31 -5.18
N LEU A 84 1.36 10.43 -4.25
CA LEU A 84 2.05 9.15 -4.05
C LEU A 84 1.82 8.18 -5.22
N ALA A 85 0.63 8.19 -5.83
CA ALA A 85 0.36 7.41 -7.04
C ALA A 85 1.32 7.77 -8.18
N ARG A 86 1.54 9.07 -8.44
CA ARG A 86 2.49 9.51 -9.47
C ARG A 86 3.92 9.10 -9.15
N ALA A 87 4.34 9.18 -7.89
CA ALA A 87 5.66 8.73 -7.47
C ALA A 87 5.84 7.23 -7.74
N ALA A 88 4.86 6.40 -7.37
CA ALA A 88 4.91 4.96 -7.61
C ALA A 88 4.95 4.62 -9.11
N VAL A 89 4.11 5.27 -9.93
CA VAL A 89 4.12 5.09 -11.38
C VAL A 89 5.47 5.49 -11.99
N ALA A 90 6.06 6.59 -11.54
CA ALA A 90 7.37 7.05 -12.03
C ALA A 90 8.52 6.08 -11.66
N VAL A 91 8.44 5.42 -10.50
CA VAL A 91 9.40 4.38 -10.09
C VAL A 91 9.25 3.12 -10.95
N GLY A 92 8.03 2.81 -11.39
CA GLY A 92 7.70 1.63 -12.19
C GLY A 92 7.03 0.56 -11.35
N VAL A 93 5.69 0.57 -11.37
CA VAL A 93 4.83 -0.46 -10.75
C VAL A 93 3.94 -1.10 -11.80
N ALA A 94 3.52 -2.34 -11.56
CA ALA A 94 2.64 -3.06 -12.47
C ALA A 94 1.19 -2.54 -12.43
N GLY A 95 0.81 -1.87 -11.36
CA GLY A 95 -0.51 -1.26 -11.23
C GLY A 95 -0.67 -0.42 -9.96
N LEU A 96 -1.80 0.28 -9.91
CA LEU A 96 -2.26 1.01 -8.74
C LEU A 96 -3.48 0.30 -8.16
N PHE A 97 -3.56 0.26 -6.83
CA PHE A 97 -4.79 -0.01 -6.10
C PHE A 97 -5.33 1.32 -5.57
N VAL A 98 -6.61 1.58 -5.80
CA VAL A 98 -7.29 2.82 -5.43
C VAL A 98 -8.72 2.48 -5.01
N GLU A 99 -9.10 2.87 -3.81
CA GLU A 99 -10.51 2.88 -3.38
C GLU A 99 -11.18 4.20 -3.74
N THR A 100 -12.45 4.12 -4.14
CA THR A 100 -13.22 5.29 -4.55
C THR A 100 -14.64 5.22 -3.99
N HIS A 101 -15.22 6.39 -3.73
CA HIS A 101 -16.62 6.53 -3.36
C HIS A 101 -17.16 7.84 -3.95
N GLN A 102 -18.43 7.88 -4.37
CA GLN A 102 -19.00 9.11 -4.93
C GLN A 102 -19.09 10.25 -3.90
N ASP A 103 -19.14 9.88 -2.63
CA ASP A 103 -19.20 10.78 -1.48
C ASP A 103 -18.31 10.23 -0.35
N PRO A 104 -16.98 10.38 -0.44
CA PRO A 104 -16.06 9.76 0.52
C PRO A 104 -16.28 10.22 1.97
N ASP A 105 -16.91 11.37 2.20
CA ASP A 105 -17.19 11.88 3.54
C ASP A 105 -18.30 11.10 4.24
N ASN A 106 -19.16 10.41 3.49
CA ASN A 106 -20.22 9.53 3.98
C ASN A 106 -19.93 8.03 3.72
N ALA A 107 -18.70 7.68 3.34
CA ALA A 107 -18.30 6.29 3.19
C ALA A 107 -18.31 5.54 4.55
N PRO A 108 -18.77 4.28 4.62
CA PRO A 108 -18.87 3.54 5.88
C PRO A 108 -17.50 3.14 6.46
N SER A 109 -16.42 3.20 5.67
CA SER A 109 -15.05 2.91 6.07
C SER A 109 -14.07 3.68 5.18
N ASP A 110 -12.89 4.02 5.72
CA ASP A 110 -11.73 4.57 4.99
C ASP A 110 -12.01 5.83 4.14
N GLY A 111 -13.14 6.48 4.36
CA GLY A 111 -13.54 7.74 3.71
C GLY A 111 -12.43 8.80 3.67
N PRO A 112 -11.69 9.07 4.78
CA PRO A 112 -10.61 10.05 4.78
C PRO A 112 -9.50 9.82 3.74
N ASN A 113 -9.35 8.60 3.21
CA ASN A 113 -8.34 8.23 2.22
C ASN A 113 -8.91 7.70 0.89
N MET A 114 -10.22 7.71 0.67
CA MET A 114 -10.86 7.37 -0.61
C MET A 114 -10.84 8.55 -1.60
N VAL A 115 -10.90 8.22 -2.90
CA VAL A 115 -11.00 9.18 -4.02
C VAL A 115 -12.43 9.36 -4.50
#